data_AF-A0A929H547-F1
#
_entry.id   AF-A0A929H547-F1
#
_cell.length_a   1.000
_cell.length_b   1.000
_cell.length_c   1.000
_cell.angle_alpha   90.00
_cell.angle_beta   90.00
_cell.angle_gamma   90.00
#
_symmetry.space_group_name_H-M   'P 1'
#
loop_
_entity.id
_entity.type
_entity.pdbx_description
1 polymer ?
#
loop_
_entity_poly.entity_id
_entity_poly.type
_entity_poly.pdbx_seq_one_letter_code
_entity_poly.pdbx_strand_id
1 'polypeptide(L)'
;MQYASSERVDEPRSYALEISMAQKRNPCENAWTESFLEMLNYEDLCPSEYETLGNVITSLPYFIEEVCNQKRLHSALDYQSPNGFEDLLMTCQHKDVTPPHSANPFCSTIWVHSIAYSSHPITPSLASGF
;
A
#
# COMPACT_ATOMS: atom_id res chain seq x y z
N MET A 1 -6.93 16.44 19.87
CA MET A 1 -7.13 16.36 18.40
C MET A 1 -5.80 16.72 17.76
N GLN A 2 -5.01 15.74 17.31
CA GLN A 2 -3.64 15.99 16.81
C GLN A 2 -3.63 16.48 15.35
N TYR A 3 -4.41 15.85 14.46
CA TYR A 3 -4.46 16.18 13.02
C TYR A 3 -5.26 17.44 12.67
N ALA A 4 -6.25 17.80 13.48
CA ALA A 4 -7.03 19.04 13.32
C ALA A 4 -6.45 20.22 14.11
N SER A 5 -5.17 20.13 14.54
CA SER A 5 -4.48 21.26 15.16
C SER A 5 -4.16 22.32 14.11
N SER A 6 -4.18 23.59 14.50
CA SER A 6 -3.86 24.70 13.58
C SER A 6 -2.50 24.50 12.94
N GLU A 7 -1.48 24.12 13.73
CA GLU A 7 -0.12 23.84 13.25
C GLU A 7 -0.09 22.86 12.07
N ARG A 8 -0.81 21.73 12.14
CA ARG A 8 -0.86 20.74 11.06
C ARG A 8 -1.72 21.15 9.86
N VAL A 9 -2.69 22.03 10.07
CA VAL A 9 -3.63 22.47 9.02
C VAL A 9 -3.07 23.67 8.25
N ASP A 10 -2.29 24.52 8.91
CA ASP A 10 -1.76 25.75 8.32
C ASP A 10 -0.62 25.49 7.33
N GLU A 11 0.21 24.47 7.59
CA GLU A 11 1.33 24.10 6.71
C GLU A 11 0.85 23.65 5.30
N PRO A 12 -0.05 22.67 5.13
CA PRO A 12 -0.54 22.29 3.80
C PRO A 12 -1.28 23.43 3.09
N ARG A 13 -2.03 24.25 3.85
CA ARG A 13 -2.71 25.43 3.30
C ARG A 13 -1.74 26.47 2.75
N SER A 14 -0.55 26.60 3.34
CA SER A 14 0.49 27.49 2.81
C SER A 14 1.00 27.06 1.43
N TYR A 15 0.94 25.75 1.13
CA TYR A 15 1.26 25.17 -0.18
C TYR A 15 0.03 25.03 -1.10
N ALA A 16 -1.11 25.65 -0.75
CA ALA A 16 -2.38 25.53 -1.46
C ALA A 16 -2.87 24.07 -1.64
N LEU A 17 -2.51 23.18 -0.72
CA LEU A 17 -3.00 21.81 -0.69
C LEU A 17 -4.38 21.75 -0.04
N GLU A 18 -5.29 21.02 -0.68
CA GLU A 18 -6.62 20.75 -0.12
C GLU A 18 -6.54 19.64 0.94
N ILE A 19 -7.07 19.93 2.12
CA ILE A 19 -7.06 18.97 3.23
C ILE A 19 -8.39 18.23 3.25
N SER A 20 -8.33 16.91 3.11
CA SER A 20 -9.48 16.02 3.32
C SER A 20 -9.42 15.40 4.71
N MET A 21 -10.49 15.55 5.50
CA MET A 21 -10.60 15.00 6.85
C MET A 21 -11.86 14.15 6.96
N ALA A 22 -11.73 12.96 7.54
CA ALA A 22 -12.88 12.11 7.81
C ALA A 22 -13.86 12.78 8.78
N GLN A 23 -15.16 12.63 8.52
CA GLN A 23 -16.21 13.10 9.40
C GLN A 23 -16.15 12.39 10.75
N LYS A 24 -16.55 13.13 11.78
CA LYS A 24 -16.60 12.60 13.15
C LYS A 24 -17.52 11.40 13.22
N ARG A 25 -16.99 10.26 13.67
CA ARG A 25 -17.69 8.96 13.81
C ARG A 25 -18.14 8.34 12.48
N ASN A 26 -17.46 8.65 11.36
CA ASN A 26 -17.65 7.93 10.10
C ASN A 26 -16.46 6.98 9.83
N PRO A 27 -16.52 5.72 10.27
CA PRO A 27 -15.41 4.77 10.08
C PRO A 27 -15.21 4.40 8.60
N CYS A 28 -16.26 4.47 7.77
CA CYS A 28 -16.17 4.08 6.37
C CYS A 28 -15.25 4.99 5.55
N GLU A 29 -15.13 6.27 5.90
CA GLU A 29 -14.22 7.20 5.22
C GLU A 29 -12.74 6.88 5.46
N ASN A 30 -12.43 6.14 6.53
CA ASN A 30 -11.07 5.68 6.84
C ASN A 30 -10.85 4.19 6.54
N ALA A 31 -11.86 3.50 5.98
CA ALA A 31 -11.83 2.05 5.82
C ALA A 31 -10.61 1.55 5.03
N TRP A 32 -10.21 2.29 3.98
CA TRP A 32 -9.03 1.93 3.19
C TRP A 32 -7.74 2.00 4.01
N THR A 33 -7.54 3.07 4.78
CA THR A 33 -6.39 3.22 5.67
C THR A 33 -6.38 2.16 6.75
N GLU A 34 -7.53 1.82 7.33
CA GLU A 34 -7.64 0.78 8.37
C GLU A 34 -7.29 -0.60 7.83
N SER A 35 -7.82 -0.98 6.66
CA SER A 35 -7.45 -2.24 6.00
C SER A 35 -5.98 -2.29 5.62
N PHE A 36 -5.40 -1.15 5.19
CA PHE A 36 -3.97 -1.08 4.91
C PHE A 36 -3.13 -1.31 6.17
N LEU A 37 -3.46 -0.63 7.28
CA LEU A 37 -2.77 -0.79 8.55
C LEU A 37 -2.90 -2.20 9.11
N GLU A 38 -4.07 -2.82 8.98
CA GLU A 38 -4.28 -4.21 9.39
C GLU A 38 -3.35 -5.16 8.65
N MET A 39 -3.28 -5.05 7.32
CA MET A 39 -2.40 -5.93 6.55
C MET A 39 -0.92 -5.59 6.73
N LEU A 40 -0.55 -4.33 6.96
CA LEU A 40 0.81 -3.97 7.35
C LEU A 40 1.22 -4.66 8.66
N ASN A 41 0.33 -4.68 9.64
CA ASN A 41 0.57 -5.39 10.90
C ASN A 41 0.64 -6.92 10.72
N TYR A 42 -0.06 -7.47 9.73
CA TYR A 42 -0.10 -8.92 9.51
C TYR A 42 1.06 -9.44 8.64
N GLU A 43 1.41 -8.70 7.58
CA GLU A 43 2.38 -9.13 6.57
C GLU A 43 3.82 -8.71 6.89
N ASP A 44 4.04 -7.49 7.40
CA ASP A 44 5.39 -6.95 7.64
C ASP A 44 5.84 -7.11 9.09
N LEU A 45 4.91 -6.96 10.03
CA LEU A 45 5.15 -7.01 11.46
C LEU A 45 4.79 -8.39 12.03
N CYS A 46 5.50 -9.44 11.64
CA CYS A 46 5.44 -10.69 12.40
C CYS A 46 5.95 -10.39 13.83
N PRO A 47 5.10 -10.39 14.88
CA PRO A 47 5.50 -9.87 16.20
C PRO A 47 6.64 -10.65 16.85
N SER A 48 6.94 -11.85 16.35
CA SER A 48 8.04 -12.68 16.82
C SER A 48 9.43 -12.29 16.27
N GLU A 49 9.51 -11.47 15.22
CA GLU A 49 10.77 -11.14 14.54
C GLU A 49 11.34 -9.75 14.92
N TYR A 50 10.51 -8.89 15.51
CA TYR A 50 10.90 -7.54 15.91
C TYR A 50 11.00 -7.39 17.42
N GLU A 51 12.22 -7.37 17.95
CA GLU A 51 12.47 -7.18 19.39
C GLU A 51 12.41 -5.69 19.82
N THR A 52 12.66 -4.76 18.90
CA THR A 52 12.74 -3.33 19.21
C THR A 52 12.03 -2.45 18.18
N LEU A 53 11.64 -1.25 18.60
CA LEU A 53 11.11 -0.21 17.72
C LEU A 53 12.10 0.16 16.60
N GLY A 54 13.40 0.10 16.87
CA GLY A 54 14.44 0.40 15.88
C GLY A 54 14.36 -0.52 14.66
N ASN A 55 14.12 -1.81 14.88
CA ASN A 55 14.00 -2.79 13.80
C ASN A 55 12.79 -2.48 12.90
N VAL A 56 11.66 -2.05 13.50
CA VAL A 56 10.47 -1.64 12.74
C VAL A 56 10.76 -0.41 11.90
N ILE A 57 11.40 0.61 12.48
CA ILE A 57 11.76 1.84 11.77
C ILE A 57 12.67 1.55 10.57
N THR A 58 13.57 0.56 10.67
CA THR A 58 14.46 0.18 9.57
C THR A 58 13.80 -0.70 8.52
N SER A 59 12.81 -1.51 8.89
CA SER A 59 12.16 -2.46 7.97
C SER A 59 11.03 -1.82 7.17
N LEU A 60 10.26 -0.94 7.81
CA LEU A 60 9.08 -0.32 7.22
C LEU A 60 9.33 0.37 5.86
N PRO A 61 10.43 1.13 5.65
CA PRO A 61 10.70 1.74 4.34
C PRO A 61 10.88 0.69 3.25
N TYR A 62 11.58 -0.42 3.53
CA TYR A 62 11.77 -1.51 2.57
C TYR A 62 10.43 -2.16 2.22
N PHE A 63 9.55 -2.38 3.20
CA PHE A 63 8.22 -2.94 2.93
C PHE A 63 7.38 -2.03 2.02
N ILE A 64 7.36 -0.73 2.31
CA ILE A 64 6.59 0.23 1.51
C ILE A 64 7.14 0.31 0.08
N GLU A 65 8.45 0.46 -0.08
CA GLU A 65 9.06 0.64 -1.39
C GLU A 65 9.06 -0.66 -2.22
N GLU A 66 9.59 -1.75 -1.66
CA GLU A 66 9.88 -2.97 -2.44
C GLU A 66 8.71 -3.96 -2.49
N VAL A 67 7.77 -3.88 -1.55
CA VAL A 67 6.61 -4.78 -1.51
C VAL A 67 5.37 -4.04 -2.00
N CYS A 68 5.00 -2.94 -1.35
CA CYS A 68 3.78 -2.22 -1.70
C CYS A 68 3.90 -1.53 -3.07
N ASN A 69 4.89 -0.66 -3.25
CA ASN A 69 4.96 0.18 -4.46
C ASN A 69 5.41 -0.58 -5.71
N GLN A 70 6.32 -1.55 -5.57
CA GLN A 70 6.88 -2.30 -6.69
C GLN A 70 6.07 -3.53 -7.09
N LYS A 71 5.58 -4.32 -6.13
CA LYS A 71 5.08 -5.69 -6.39
C LYS A 71 3.58 -5.84 -6.26
N ARG A 72 2.93 -5.06 -5.38
CA ARG A 72 1.50 -5.25 -5.10
C ARG A 72 0.65 -4.75 -6.25
N LEU A 73 -0.22 -5.62 -6.75
CA LEU A 73 -1.13 -5.29 -7.84
C LEU A 73 -2.45 -4.76 -7.30
N HIS A 74 -2.95 -3.69 -7.91
CA HIS A 74 -4.22 -3.07 -7.53
C HIS A 74 -5.24 -3.25 -8.66
N SER A 75 -6.39 -3.84 -8.36
CA SER A 75 -7.49 -3.99 -9.33
C SER A 75 -8.00 -2.65 -9.85
N ALA A 76 -7.95 -1.60 -9.04
CA ALA A 76 -8.26 -0.23 -9.45
C ALA A 76 -7.26 0.35 -10.46
N LEU A 77 -6.06 -0.22 -10.54
CA LEU A 77 -4.99 0.16 -11.47
C LEU A 77 -4.84 -0.89 -12.59
N ASP A 78 -5.92 -1.61 -12.93
CA ASP A 78 -5.91 -2.67 -13.95
C ASP A 78 -4.88 -3.77 -13.66
N TYR A 79 -4.79 -4.18 -12.40
CA TYR A 79 -3.83 -5.18 -11.91
C TYR A 79 -2.37 -4.81 -12.13
N GLN A 80 -2.05 -3.52 -11.97
CA GLN A 80 -0.67 -3.02 -11.99
C GLN A 80 -0.22 -2.58 -10.60
N SER A 81 1.10 -2.52 -10.41
CA SER A 81 1.68 -1.92 -9.22
C SER A 81 1.63 -0.39 -9.30
N PRO A 82 1.66 0.32 -8.15
CA PRO A 82 1.69 1.78 -8.14
C PRO A 82 2.80 2.35 -9.02
N ASN A 83 4.03 1.82 -8.91
CA ASN A 83 5.16 2.28 -9.72
C ASN A 83 4.98 1.94 -11.20
N GLY A 84 4.49 0.75 -11.52
CA GLY A 84 4.19 0.38 -12.92
C GLY A 84 3.14 1.31 -13.54
N PHE A 85 2.12 1.67 -12.76
CA PHE A 85 1.10 2.62 -13.19
C PHE A 85 1.67 4.03 -13.40
N GLU A 86 2.48 4.54 -12.47
CA GLU A 86 3.14 5.83 -12.62
C GLU A 86 4.10 5.86 -13.82
N ASP A 87 4.88 4.81 -14.04
CA ASP A 87 5.76 4.67 -15.21
C ASP A 87 4.96 4.69 -16.53
N LEU A 88 3.80 4.02 -16.56
CA LEU A 88 2.89 4.10 -17.71
C LEU A 88 2.34 5.52 -17.88
N LEU A 89 1.96 6.21 -16.81
CA LEU A 89 1.48 7.59 -16.90
C LEU A 89 2.57 8.53 -17.43
N MET A 90 3.82 8.36 -17.01
CA MET A 90 4.96 9.17 -17.46
C MET A 90 5.32 8.88 -18.92
N THR A 91 5.27 7.62 -19.34
CA THR A 91 5.54 7.22 -20.74
C THR A 91 4.37 7.53 -21.68
N CYS A 92 3.14 7.54 -21.19
CA CYS A 92 1.93 7.84 -21.97
C CYS A 92 1.59 9.34 -22.08
N GLN A 93 2.37 10.27 -21.49
CA GLN A 93 2.21 11.73 -21.70
C GLN A 93 2.36 12.20 -23.17
N HIS A 94 2.50 11.28 -24.13
CA HIS A 94 2.45 11.54 -25.57
C HIS A 94 1.15 11.15 -26.28
N LYS A 95 0.16 10.54 -25.61
CA LYS A 95 -1.16 10.28 -26.21
C LYS A 95 -2.25 10.48 -25.17
N ASP A 96 -3.21 11.35 -25.50
CA ASP A 96 -4.40 11.61 -24.70
C ASP A 96 -5.07 10.30 -24.24
N VAL A 97 -4.95 9.98 -22.94
CA VAL A 97 -5.70 8.90 -22.31
C VAL A 97 -6.84 9.54 -21.52
N THR A 98 -8.04 9.53 -22.09
CA THR A 98 -9.27 9.73 -21.32
C THR A 98 -9.41 8.62 -20.26
N PRO A 99 -9.73 8.94 -19.00
CA PRO A 99 -9.85 7.94 -17.95
C PRO A 99 -11.00 6.97 -18.24
N PRO A 100 -10.85 5.66 -18.01
CA PRO A 100 -11.93 4.71 -18.20
C PRO A 100 -13.08 5.01 -17.22
N HIS A 101 -14.22 5.36 -17.79
CA HIS A 101 -15.48 5.58 -17.09
C HIS A 101 -16.05 4.23 -16.61
N SER A 102 -15.56 3.71 -15.49
CA SER A 102 -16.36 2.86 -14.60
C SER A 102 -15.71 2.79 -13.21
N ALA A 103 -16.04 3.77 -12.36
CA ALA A 103 -15.96 3.57 -10.92
C ALA A 103 -16.89 2.41 -10.56
N ASN A 104 -16.33 1.26 -10.17
CA ASN A 104 -17.11 0.11 -9.75
C ASN A 104 -17.61 0.37 -8.32
N PRO A 105 -18.94 0.40 -8.05
CA PRO A 105 -19.49 0.84 -6.77
C PRO A 105 -19.47 -0.23 -5.67
N PHE A 106 -18.76 -1.35 -5.87
CA PHE A 106 -18.74 -2.45 -4.90
C PHE A 106 -17.47 -2.47 -4.04
N CYS A 107 -17.62 -1.77 -2.93
CA CYS A 107 -17.10 -2.06 -1.60
C CYS A 107 -16.89 -3.58 -1.33
N SER A 108 -15.68 -3.91 -0.82
CA SER A 108 -15.32 -4.98 0.15
C SER A 108 -14.95 -6.43 -0.22
N THR A 109 -14.87 -6.92 -1.48
CA THR A 109 -14.67 -8.39 -1.68
C THR A 109 -13.52 -8.85 -2.59
N ILE A 110 -12.56 -7.99 -2.95
CA ILE A 110 -11.36 -8.46 -3.70
C ILE A 110 -10.09 -8.02 -2.97
N TRP A 111 -9.78 -8.72 -1.88
CA TRP A 111 -8.51 -8.56 -1.16
C TRP A 111 -8.10 -9.85 -0.44
N VAL A 112 -8.18 -11.01 -1.12
CA VAL A 112 -7.64 -12.29 -0.58
C VAL A 112 -6.96 -13.22 -1.60
N HIS A 113 -6.86 -12.88 -2.90
CA HIS A 113 -6.24 -13.77 -3.90
C HIS A 113 -4.87 -13.33 -4.44
N SER A 114 -4.20 -12.36 -3.80
CA SER A 114 -2.87 -11.88 -4.22
C SER A 114 -1.78 -12.06 -3.14
N ILE A 115 -1.95 -12.99 -2.19
CA ILE A 115 -0.92 -13.37 -1.20
C ILE A 115 -0.47 -14.82 -1.43
N ALA A 116 -0.13 -15.17 -2.67
CA ALA A 116 0.39 -16.50 -2.98
C ALA A 116 1.33 -16.48 -4.19
N TYR A 117 2.37 -15.63 -4.18
CA TYR A 117 3.50 -15.85 -5.10
C TYR A 117 4.80 -15.17 -4.64
N SER A 118 5.40 -15.64 -3.53
CA SER A 118 6.86 -15.56 -3.34
C SER A 118 7.38 -16.44 -2.20
N SER A 119 6.96 -17.71 -2.14
CA SER A 119 7.70 -18.70 -1.35
C SER A 119 8.84 -19.22 -2.22
N HIS A 120 10.06 -18.84 -1.88
CA HIS A 120 11.29 -19.30 -2.52
C HIS A 120 11.33 -20.85 -2.51
N PRO A 121 11.70 -21.53 -3.62
CA PRO A 121 11.99 -22.96 -3.55
C PRO A 121 13.30 -23.16 -2.80
N ILE A 122 13.20 -23.70 -1.59
CA ILE A 122 14.33 -24.28 -0.86
C ILE A 122 14.94 -25.36 -1.77
N THR A 123 16.19 -25.15 -2.18
CA THR A 123 16.98 -26.14 -2.90
C THR A 123 17.24 -27.35 -2.00
N PRO A 124 16.90 -28.59 -2.37
CA PRO A 124 17.44 -29.76 -1.69
C PRO A 124 18.83 -30.04 -2.27
N SER A 125 19.89 -29.61 -1.57
CA SER A 125 21.24 -30.11 -1.85
C SER A 125 21.42 -31.48 -1.19
N LEU A 126 21.70 -32.48 -2.03
CA LEU A 126 22.60 -33.62 -1.78
C LEU A 126 22.36 -34.44 -0.49
N ALA A 127 21.68 -35.58 -0.66
CA ALA A 127 21.94 -36.78 0.14
C ALA A 127 22.11 -37.98 -0.80
N SER A 128 23.34 -38.17 -1.27
CA SER A 128 23.83 -39.38 -1.91
C SER A 128 24.46 -40.30 -0.86
N GLY A 129 24.02 -41.55 -0.80
CA GLY A 129 24.88 -42.69 -0.48
C GLY A 129 24.97 -43.13 0.99
N PHE A 130 24.67 -44.43 1.14
CA PHE A 130 24.81 -45.34 2.29
C PHE A 130 23.69 -45.37 3.33
#